data_AF-A0A0C2CGL4-F1
#
_entry.id   AF-A0A0C2CGL4-F1
#
_cell.length_a   1.000
_cell.length_b   1.000
_cell.length_c   1.000
_cell.angle_alpha   90.00
_cell.angle_beta   90.00
_cell.angle_gamma   90.00
#
_symmetry.space_group_name_H-M   'P 1'
#
loop_
_entity.id
_entity.type
_entity.pdbx_description
1 polymer ?
#
loop_
_entity_poly.entity_id
_entity_poly.type
_entity_poly.pdbx_seq_one_letter_code
_entity_poly.pdbx_strand_id
1 'polypeptide(L)'
;MTEIKTDIGYARAFVRLALERKLLHRHLATLLGNTRLLSELYKPYAFVRSEDEREQFLYHILSLNAAQFRCFTNTFTKTKMDYQVVIVTGGWRGSLPAVWVTVGGSLCSSPQINLPANTPLFKFDHKNLGVLSTLRIGHAPGTEKPPKWYLDYVSHCNMLVVALQRGEV
;
A
#
# COMPACT_ATOMS: atom_id res chain seq x y z
N MET A 1 11.07 9.77 3.97
CA MET A 1 10.51 10.25 5.25
C MET A 1 11.45 11.28 5.85
N THR A 2 11.22 12.57 5.62
CA THR A 2 12.08 13.65 6.15
C THR A 2 11.64 14.13 7.54
N GLU A 3 10.48 13.69 8.02
CA GLU A 3 9.89 14.10 9.31
C GLU A 3 10.51 13.39 10.51
N ILE A 4 11.10 12.21 10.32
CA ILE A 4 11.71 11.41 11.39
C ILE A 4 13.19 11.74 11.47
N LYS A 5 13.64 12.21 12.63
CA LYS A 5 15.03 12.64 12.85
C LYS A 5 15.81 11.79 13.85
N THR A 6 15.14 10.87 14.55
CA THR A 6 15.73 10.08 15.64
C THR A 6 15.64 8.59 15.33
N ASP A 7 16.64 7.83 15.78
CA ASP A 7 16.67 6.37 15.62
C ASP A 7 15.46 5.70 16.29
N ILE A 8 15.06 6.21 17.45
CA ILE A 8 13.85 5.79 18.15
C ILE A 8 12.61 6.06 17.28
N GLY A 9 12.57 7.20 16.59
CA GLY A 9 11.50 7.54 15.66
C GLY A 9 11.44 6.56 14.48
N TYR A 10 12.59 6.18 13.91
CA TYR A 10 12.67 5.20 12.83
C TYR A 10 12.21 3.82 13.29
N ALA A 11 12.66 3.35 14.46
CA ALA A 11 12.22 2.08 15.02
C ALA A 11 10.71 2.05 15.25
N ARG A 12 10.13 3.12 15.82
CA ARG A 12 8.69 3.24 16.04
C ARG A 12 7.90 3.28 14.72
N ALA A 13 8.41 3.98 13.71
CA ALA A 13 7.78 4.03 12.40
C ALA A 13 7.81 2.66 11.69
N PHE A 14 8.96 1.97 11.79
CA PHE A 14 9.12 0.62 11.27
C PHE A 14 8.12 -0.35 11.90
N VAL A 15 7.98 -0.37 13.23
CA VAL A 15 7.03 -1.26 13.90
C VAL A 15 5.59 -0.97 13.46
N ARG A 16 5.19 0.31 13.37
CA ARG A 16 3.85 0.69 12.89
C ARG A 16 3.60 0.21 11.46
N LEU A 17 4.57 0.43 10.56
CA LEU A 17 4.46 0.00 9.17
C LEU A 17 4.38 -1.52 9.05
N ALA A 18 5.21 -2.23 9.80
CA ALA A 18 5.26 -3.69 9.79
C ALA A 18 3.97 -4.31 10.38
N LEU A 19 3.35 -3.69 11.38
CA LEU A 19 2.05 -4.09 11.92
C LEU A 19 0.93 -3.89 10.89
N GLU A 20 0.87 -2.71 10.29
CA GLU A 20 -0.15 -2.38 9.29
C GLU A 20 -0.05 -3.29 8.05
N ARG A 21 1.16 -3.68 7.66
CA ARG A 21 1.40 -4.63 6.57
C ARG A 21 1.31 -6.10 6.98
N LYS A 22 1.09 -6.42 8.26
CA LYS A 22 1.08 -7.80 8.81
C LYS A 22 2.38 -8.56 8.57
N LEU A 23 3.51 -7.84 8.59
CA LEU A 23 4.85 -8.37 8.35
C LEU A 23 5.76 -8.33 9.60
N LEU A 24 5.29 -7.79 10.72
CA LEU A 24 6.12 -7.62 11.92
C LEU A 24 6.74 -8.94 12.39
N HIS A 25 5.94 -10.01 12.48
CA HIS A 25 6.43 -11.34 12.83
C HIS A 25 7.57 -11.78 11.90
N ARG A 26 7.36 -11.72 10.59
CA ARG A 26 8.36 -12.14 9.59
C ARG A 26 9.67 -11.36 9.73
N HIS A 27 9.59 -10.04 9.91
CA HIS A 27 10.78 -9.22 10.05
C HIS A 27 11.54 -9.52 11.35
N LEU A 28 10.83 -9.65 12.47
CA LEU A 28 11.46 -9.98 13.76
C LEU A 28 12.02 -11.41 13.76
N ALA A 29 11.32 -12.38 13.18
CA ALA A 29 11.82 -13.74 13.03
C ALA A 29 13.10 -13.78 12.19
N THR A 30 13.17 -13.00 11.11
CA THR A 30 14.39 -12.90 10.28
C THR A 30 15.55 -12.27 11.06
N LEU A 31 15.28 -11.20 11.81
CA LEU A 31 16.29 -10.50 12.60
C LEU A 31 16.81 -11.39 13.75
N LEU A 32 15.90 -12.02 14.48
CA LEU A 32 16.23 -12.81 15.66
C LEU A 32 16.67 -14.24 15.33
N GLY A 33 16.52 -14.69 14.07
CA GLY A 33 17.09 -15.94 13.58
C GLY A 33 18.61 -15.88 13.37
N ASN A 34 19.21 -14.69 13.37
CA ASN A 34 20.66 -14.53 13.25
C ASN A 34 21.35 -14.66 14.62
N THR A 35 21.52 -15.90 15.07
CA THR A 35 22.11 -16.23 16.38
C THR A 35 23.53 -15.68 16.56
N ARG A 36 24.32 -15.59 15.48
CA ARG A 36 25.67 -15.00 15.51
C ARG A 36 25.62 -13.53 15.92
N LEU A 37 24.81 -12.73 15.23
CA LEU A 37 24.62 -11.30 15.54
C LEU A 37 24.08 -11.10 16.95
N LEU A 38 23.13 -11.93 17.38
CA LEU A 38 22.58 -11.86 18.73
C LEU A 38 23.64 -12.16 19.81
N SER A 39 24.56 -13.09 19.54
CA SER A 39 25.63 -13.42 20.47
C SER A 39 26.67 -12.30 20.62
N GLU A 40 26.89 -11.51 19.56
CA GLU A 40 27.80 -10.36 19.55
C GLU A 40 27.20 -9.15 20.28
N LEU A 41 25.89 -8.90 20.12
CA LEU A 41 25.21 -7.72 20.64
C LEU A 41 24.61 -7.91 22.05
N TYR A 42 24.27 -9.14 22.44
CA TYR A 42 23.52 -9.41 23.66
C TYR A 42 24.22 -10.40 24.60
N LYS A 43 24.07 -10.15 25.90
CA LYS A 43 24.55 -11.04 26.97
C LYS A 43 23.80 -12.39 26.92
N PRO A 44 24.41 -13.50 27.38
CA PRO A 44 23.80 -14.84 27.30
C PRO A 44 22.43 -14.97 27.99
N TYR A 45 22.19 -14.20 29.04
CA TYR A 45 20.93 -14.17 29.79
C TYR A 45 19.90 -13.18 29.22
N ALA A 46 20.20 -12.53 28.10
CA ALA A 46 19.26 -11.60 27.48
C ALA A 46 18.07 -12.36 26.88
N PHE A 47 16.90 -11.76 26.97
CA PHE A 47 15.65 -12.29 26.42
C PHE A 47 15.78 -12.84 24.99
N VAL A 48 16.41 -12.06 24.09
CA VAL A 48 16.58 -12.43 22.67
C VAL A 48 17.47 -13.65 22.43
N ARG A 49 18.28 -14.06 23.41
CA ARG A 49 19.15 -15.24 23.34
C ARG A 49 18.52 -16.49 23.96
N SER A 50 17.39 -16.36 24.65
CA SER A 50 16.60 -17.50 25.10
C SER A 50 15.70 -17.96 23.97
N GLU A 51 15.95 -19.16 23.44
CA GLU A 51 15.24 -19.68 22.27
C GLU A 51 13.73 -19.87 22.54
N ASP A 52 13.38 -20.44 23.69
CA ASP A 52 11.99 -20.72 24.10
C ASP A 52 11.18 -19.42 24.24
N GLU A 53 11.72 -18.46 25.00
CA GLU A 53 11.09 -17.14 25.23
C GLU A 53 10.94 -16.36 23.92
N ARG A 54 11.95 -16.42 23.05
CA ARG A 54 11.93 -15.77 21.74
C ARG A 54 10.85 -16.37 20.85
N GLU A 55 10.74 -17.69 20.80
CA GLU A 55 9.74 -18.37 19.98
C GLU A 55 8.32 -18.02 20.47
N GLN A 56 8.08 -18.09 21.79
CA GLN A 56 6.81 -17.69 22.38
C GLN A 56 6.45 -16.23 22.07
N PHE A 57 7.41 -15.31 22.16
CA PHE A 57 7.20 -13.91 21.77
C PHE A 57 6.83 -13.76 20.30
N LEU A 58 7.51 -14.48 19.39
CA LEU A 58 7.18 -14.44 17.97
C LEU A 58 5.77 -14.99 17.70
N TYR A 59 5.31 -16.02 18.42
CA TYR A 59 3.92 -16.49 18.35
C TYR A 59 2.92 -15.44 18.81
N HIS A 60 3.19 -14.73 19.91
CA HIS A 60 2.34 -13.64 20.34
C HIS A 60 2.29 -12.51 19.30
N ILE A 61 3.41 -12.15 18.69
CA ILE A 61 3.43 -11.15 17.59
C ILE A 61 2.64 -11.65 16.37
N LEU A 62 2.68 -12.95 16.07
CA LEU A 62 1.91 -13.52 14.96
C LEU A 62 0.40 -13.33 15.16
N SER A 63 -0.09 -13.41 16.40
CA SER A 63 -1.51 -13.17 16.71
C SER A 63 -2.01 -11.77 16.31
N LEU A 64 -1.11 -10.78 16.27
CA LEU A 64 -1.44 -9.41 15.85
C LEU A 64 -1.86 -9.34 14.37
N ASN A 65 -1.48 -10.30 13.53
CA ASN A 65 -1.90 -10.34 12.13
C ASN A 65 -3.42 -10.53 11.96
N ALA A 66 -4.12 -11.02 12.98
CA ALA A 66 -5.58 -11.13 12.96
C ALA A 66 -6.26 -9.75 13.00
N ALA A 67 -5.63 -8.76 13.63
CA ALA A 67 -6.15 -7.40 13.73
C ALA A 67 -5.84 -6.57 12.47
N GLN A 68 -6.65 -5.54 12.23
CA GLN A 68 -6.41 -4.53 11.19
C GLN A 68 -5.84 -3.27 11.82
N PHE A 69 -4.53 -3.07 11.73
CA PHE A 69 -3.87 -1.85 12.19
C PHE A 69 -3.81 -0.82 11.07
N ARG A 70 -4.06 0.45 11.42
CA ARG A 70 -3.88 1.62 10.54
C ARG A 70 -2.92 2.65 11.16
N CYS A 71 -2.04 2.17 12.03
CA CYS A 71 -1.25 3.02 12.92
C CYS A 71 -0.14 3.77 12.18
N PHE A 72 0.38 3.25 11.07
CA PHE A 72 1.34 3.98 10.24
C PHE A 72 0.61 5.05 9.43
N THR A 73 -0.43 4.66 8.70
CA THR A 73 -1.20 5.56 7.83
C THR A 73 -1.83 6.72 8.61
N ASN A 74 -2.36 6.48 9.81
CA ASN A 74 -2.96 7.53 10.64
C ASN A 74 -1.94 8.46 11.29
N THR A 75 -0.70 7.99 11.53
CA THR A 75 0.34 8.82 12.17
C THR A 75 1.06 9.70 11.15
N PHE A 76 1.34 9.15 9.95
CA PHE A 76 2.14 9.82 8.92
C PHE A 76 1.26 10.38 7.79
N THR A 77 0.39 11.33 8.14
CA THR A 77 -0.60 11.91 7.21
C THR A 77 0.00 12.84 6.16
N LYS A 78 1.19 13.40 6.43
CA LYS A 78 1.88 14.34 5.52
C LYS A 78 2.97 13.67 4.68
N THR A 79 3.26 12.40 4.94
CA THR A 79 4.29 11.67 4.20
C THR A 79 3.85 11.47 2.74
N LYS A 80 4.77 11.72 1.81
CA LYS A 80 4.57 11.44 0.39
C LYS A 80 4.56 9.92 0.19
N MET A 81 3.53 9.42 -0.47
CA MET A 81 3.37 8.02 -0.80
C MET A 81 3.28 7.87 -2.32
N ASP A 82 3.81 6.76 -2.81
CA ASP A 82 3.77 6.42 -4.22
C ASP A 82 2.53 5.56 -4.45
N TYR A 83 1.60 6.07 -5.24
CA TYR A 83 0.38 5.36 -5.60
C TYR A 83 0.52 4.79 -7.00
N GLN A 84 0.19 3.51 -7.13
CA GLN A 84 0.13 2.82 -8.41
C GLN A 84 -1.31 2.46 -8.71
N VAL A 85 -1.80 2.89 -9.86
CA VAL A 85 -3.13 2.55 -10.37
C VAL A 85 -2.96 1.75 -11.64
N VAL A 86 -3.62 0.60 -11.69
CA VAL A 86 -3.60 -0.32 -12.83
C VAL A 86 -5.00 -0.38 -13.40
N ILE A 87 -5.18 0.04 -14.64
CA ILE A 87 -6.39 -0.14 -15.42
C ILE A 87 -6.22 -1.40 -16.27
N VAL A 88 -6.92 -2.45 -15.87
CA VAL A 88 -7.05 -3.72 -16.58
C VAL A 88 -8.29 -3.64 -17.45
N THR A 89 -8.18 -3.96 -18.73
CA THR A 89 -9.35 -4.08 -19.60
C THR A 89 -9.62 -5.55 -19.89
N GLY A 90 -10.55 -6.15 -19.15
CA GLY A 90 -11.08 -7.50 -19.39
C GLY A 90 -11.67 -7.63 -20.80
N GLY A 91 -10.92 -8.26 -21.69
CA GLY A 91 -11.36 -8.65 -23.04
C GLY A 91 -11.44 -7.51 -24.07
N TRP A 92 -11.14 -6.27 -23.71
CA TRP A 92 -11.12 -5.14 -24.65
C TRP A 92 -9.93 -5.26 -25.61
N ARG A 93 -10.21 -5.34 -26.92
CA ARG A 93 -9.19 -5.33 -27.99
C ARG A 93 -8.91 -3.93 -28.57
N GLY A 94 -9.50 -2.88 -27.98
CA GLY A 94 -9.30 -1.50 -28.40
C GLY A 94 -8.18 -0.81 -27.62
N SER A 95 -7.73 0.35 -28.10
CA SER A 95 -6.84 1.23 -27.33
C SER A 95 -7.61 1.85 -26.16
N LEU A 96 -7.01 1.94 -24.98
CA LEU A 96 -7.60 2.69 -23.86
C LEU A 96 -7.77 4.16 -24.30
N PRO A 97 -8.95 4.77 -24.18
CA PRO A 97 -9.13 6.17 -24.51
C PRO A 97 -8.38 7.07 -23.50
N ALA A 98 -8.20 8.35 -23.86
CA ALA A 98 -7.73 9.33 -22.90
C ALA A 98 -8.78 9.50 -21.79
N VAL A 99 -8.37 9.27 -20.55
CA VAL A 99 -9.23 9.31 -19.37
C VAL A 99 -8.64 10.22 -18.31
N TRP A 100 -9.45 10.70 -17.40
CA TRP A 100 -8.99 11.31 -16.16
C TRP A 100 -9.36 10.44 -14.98
N VAL A 101 -8.50 10.46 -13.97
CA VAL A 101 -8.65 9.65 -12.76
C VAL A 101 -8.49 10.51 -11.52
N THR A 102 -9.33 10.28 -10.53
CA THR A 102 -9.23 10.90 -9.19
C THR A 102 -9.34 9.81 -8.14
N VAL A 103 -8.37 9.77 -7.22
CA VAL A 103 -8.32 8.79 -6.13
C VAL A 103 -8.69 9.47 -4.82
N GLY A 104 -9.75 9.01 -4.18
CA GLY A 104 -10.20 9.47 -2.87
C GLY A 104 -9.86 8.47 -1.77
N GLY A 105 -9.31 8.95 -0.66
CA GLY A 105 -9.11 8.17 0.56
C GLY A 105 -9.66 8.87 1.79
N SER A 106 -9.44 8.24 2.96
CA SER A 106 -9.98 8.71 4.24
C SER A 106 -9.39 10.03 4.75
N LEU A 107 -8.20 10.43 4.27
CA LEU A 107 -7.52 11.66 4.70
C LEU A 107 -7.69 12.79 3.69
N CYS A 108 -7.57 12.50 2.40
CA CYS A 108 -7.73 13.46 1.33
C CYS A 108 -8.00 12.79 -0.02
N SER A 109 -8.27 13.61 -1.05
CA SER A 109 -8.40 13.19 -2.44
C SER A 109 -7.23 13.72 -3.26
N SER A 110 -6.80 12.94 -4.25
CA SER A 110 -5.85 13.40 -5.26
C SER A 110 -6.49 14.48 -6.14
N PRO A 111 -5.70 15.32 -6.82
CA PRO A 111 -6.17 16.09 -7.96
C PRO A 111 -6.60 15.17 -9.11
N GLN A 112 -7.27 15.75 -10.10
CA GLN A 112 -7.60 15.05 -11.35
C GLN A 112 -6.32 14.80 -12.15
N ILE A 113 -6.05 13.53 -12.42
CA ILE A 113 -4.87 13.07 -13.18
C ILE A 113 -5.34 12.70 -14.57
N ASN A 114 -4.94 13.47 -15.58
CA ASN A 114 -5.25 13.17 -16.98
C ASN A 114 -4.24 12.14 -17.50
N LEU A 115 -4.75 11.05 -18.05
CA LEU A 115 -3.98 9.96 -18.63
C LEU A 115 -4.15 9.98 -20.16
N PRO A 116 -3.04 9.91 -20.92
CA PRO A 116 -3.12 9.77 -22.36
C PRO A 116 -3.68 8.40 -22.73
N ALA A 117 -4.16 8.29 -23.98
CA ALA A 117 -4.65 7.04 -24.52
C ALA A 117 -3.60 5.92 -24.41
N ASN A 118 -4.05 4.69 -24.23
CA ASN A 118 -3.23 3.49 -24.08
C ASN A 118 -2.29 3.48 -22.86
N THR A 119 -2.70 4.10 -21.74
CA THR A 119 -1.94 4.09 -20.48
C THR A 119 -2.65 3.23 -19.41
N PRO A 120 -2.49 1.89 -19.46
CA PRO A 120 -3.12 0.99 -18.49
C PRO A 120 -2.47 1.03 -17.12
N LEU A 121 -1.25 1.55 -17.00
CA LEU A 121 -0.53 1.61 -15.74
C LEU A 121 -0.01 3.03 -15.56
N PHE A 122 -0.34 3.64 -14.43
CA PHE A 122 0.29 4.90 -14.04
C PHE A 122 0.67 4.91 -12.57
N LYS A 123 1.70 5.70 -12.28
CA LYS A 123 2.21 5.95 -10.94
C LYS A 123 2.17 7.44 -10.70
N PHE A 124 1.75 7.82 -9.50
CA PHE A 124 1.78 9.21 -9.08
C PHE A 124 2.15 9.29 -7.62
N ASP A 125 2.89 10.35 -7.28
CA ASP A 125 3.26 10.61 -5.91
C ASP A 125 2.29 11.63 -5.34
N HIS A 126 1.75 11.36 -4.16
CA HIS A 126 0.88 12.29 -3.48
C HIS A 126 1.09 12.23 -1.97
N LYS A 127 0.62 13.24 -1.24
CA LYS A 127 0.49 13.13 0.21
C LYS A 127 -0.41 11.94 0.54
N ASN A 128 -0.16 11.30 1.68
CA ASN A 128 -0.92 10.17 2.16
C ASN A 128 -2.44 10.42 2.09
N LEU A 129 -3.10 9.74 1.16
CA LEU A 129 -4.55 9.74 0.93
C LEU A 129 -5.31 9.00 2.04
N GLY A 130 -4.62 8.22 2.86
CA GLY A 130 -5.20 7.38 3.89
C GLY A 130 -5.67 6.05 3.35
N VAL A 131 -6.71 5.50 3.97
CA VAL A 131 -7.39 4.31 3.46
C VAL A 131 -8.16 4.70 2.21
N LEU A 132 -7.73 4.19 1.06
CA LEU A 132 -8.37 4.42 -0.22
C LEU A 132 -9.80 3.89 -0.19
N SER A 133 -10.74 4.72 -0.61
CA SER A 133 -12.17 4.46 -0.50
C SER A 133 -12.89 4.58 -1.83
N THR A 134 -12.46 5.52 -2.67
CA THR A 134 -13.14 5.83 -3.93
C THR A 134 -12.13 6.03 -5.05
N LEU A 135 -12.49 5.53 -6.23
CA LEU A 135 -11.81 5.87 -7.47
C LEU A 135 -12.85 6.41 -8.43
N ARG A 136 -12.58 7.57 -9.02
CA ARG A 136 -13.40 8.15 -10.08
C ARG A 136 -12.58 8.14 -11.36
N ILE A 137 -13.18 7.68 -12.44
CA ILE A 137 -12.60 7.73 -13.77
C ILE A 137 -13.63 8.33 -14.72
N GLY A 138 -13.20 9.20 -15.61
CA GLY A 138 -14.04 9.74 -16.67
C GLY A 138 -13.25 9.98 -17.95
N HIS A 139 -13.94 10.40 -19.00
CA HIS A 139 -13.30 10.75 -20.27
C HIS A 139 -12.68 12.13 -20.23
N ALA A 140 -11.51 12.27 -20.86
CA ALA A 140 -10.94 13.57 -21.11
C ALA A 140 -11.88 14.43 -22.00
N PRO A 141 -12.07 15.72 -21.69
CA PRO A 141 -12.92 16.60 -22.49
C PRO A 141 -12.40 16.72 -23.93
N GLY A 142 -13.31 16.68 -24.92
CA GLY A 142 -13.00 16.82 -26.35
C GLY A 142 -13.13 15.54 -27.20
N THR A 143 -13.62 14.42 -26.65
CA THR A 143 -13.90 13.21 -27.43
C THR A 143 -15.34 13.24 -27.98
N GLU A 144 -15.50 13.55 -29.27
CA GLU A 144 -16.79 13.72 -29.97
C GLU A 144 -17.68 12.46 -30.00
N LYS A 145 -17.09 11.28 -29.74
CA LYS A 145 -17.81 10.04 -29.48
C LYS A 145 -17.23 9.41 -28.22
N PRO A 146 -17.97 9.30 -27.10
CA PRO A 146 -17.47 8.60 -25.93
C PRO A 146 -17.31 7.12 -26.29
N PRO A 147 -16.10 6.54 -26.24
CA PRO A 147 -15.95 5.11 -26.40
C PRO A 147 -16.77 4.40 -25.33
N LYS A 148 -17.57 3.39 -25.71
CA LYS A 148 -18.35 2.60 -24.76
C LYS A 148 -17.39 1.69 -23.99
N TRP A 149 -17.08 2.02 -22.74
CA TRP A 149 -16.34 1.15 -21.81
C TRP A 149 -17.11 1.01 -20.51
N TYR A 150 -16.98 -0.13 -19.84
CA TYR A 150 -17.61 -0.40 -18.54
C TYR A 150 -16.54 -0.75 -17.50
N LEU A 151 -16.72 -0.27 -16.28
CA LEU A 151 -15.86 -0.55 -15.14
C LEU A 151 -16.33 -1.84 -14.44
N ASP A 152 -15.51 -2.89 -14.49
CA ASP A 152 -15.79 -4.20 -13.91
C ASP A 152 -15.61 -4.19 -12.37
N TYR A 153 -14.39 -3.98 -11.86
CA TYR A 153 -14.17 -3.83 -10.42
C TYR A 153 -12.90 -3.06 -10.07
N VAL A 154 -12.88 -2.48 -8.87
CA VAL A 154 -11.69 -1.83 -8.32
C VAL A 154 -11.19 -2.65 -7.13
N SER A 155 -9.99 -3.23 -7.21
CA SER A 155 -9.35 -3.92 -6.07
C SER A 155 -8.25 -3.08 -5.42
N HIS A 156 -8.18 -3.19 -4.09
CA HIS A 156 -7.29 -2.39 -3.25
C HIS A 156 -6.21 -3.31 -2.65
N CYS A 157 -4.98 -3.26 -3.17
CA CYS A 157 -3.84 -3.99 -2.60
C CYS A 157 -2.54 -3.18 -2.71
N ASN A 158 -2.39 -2.08 -1.95
CA ASN A 158 -1.26 -1.10 -2.09
C ASN A 158 -1.00 -0.59 -3.53
N MET A 159 -1.85 -1.02 -4.46
CA MET A 159 -1.90 -0.91 -5.88
C MET A 159 -3.40 -1.00 -6.14
N LEU A 160 -3.95 0.05 -6.71
CA LEU A 160 -5.38 0.16 -6.94
C LEU A 160 -5.62 -0.38 -8.36
N VAL A 161 -6.16 -1.58 -8.47
CA VAL A 161 -6.39 -2.26 -9.75
C VAL A 161 -7.82 -2.01 -10.16
N VAL A 162 -8.06 -1.76 -11.44
CA VAL A 162 -9.31 -1.30 -12.01
C VAL A 162 -9.59 -2.16 -13.23
N ALA A 163 -10.41 -3.19 -13.12
CA ALA A 163 -10.83 -4.00 -14.25
C ALA A 163 -11.98 -3.31 -15.02
N LEU A 164 -11.99 -3.39 -16.35
CA LEU A 164 -13.02 -2.90 -17.28
C LEU A 164 -13.56 -4.07 -18.12
N GLN A 165 -14.87 -4.20 -18.36
CA GLN A 165 -15.44 -5.24 -19.22
C GLN A 165 -16.33 -4.67 -20.35
N ARG A 166 -16.73 -5.54 -21.28
CA ARG A 166 -17.58 -5.21 -22.44
C ARG A 166 -19.02 -4.89 -21.99
N GLY A 167 -19.55 -3.73 -22.39
CA GLY A 167 -21.00 -3.49 -22.38
C GLY A 167 -21.60 -3.95 -23.71
N GLU A 168 -22.38 -5.03 -23.70
CA GLU A 168 -23.18 -5.45 -24.85
C GLU A 168 -24.49 -4.67 -24.90
N VAL A 169 -24.65 -3.83 -25.94
CA VAL A 169 -25.94 -3.50 -26.58
C VAL A 169 -25.71 -3.42 -28.07
#